data_AF-G5PYI6-F1
#
_entry.id   AF-G5PYI6-F1
#
_cell.length_a   1.000
_cell.length_b   1.000
_cell.length_c   1.000
_cell.angle_alpha   90.00
_cell.angle_beta   90.00
_cell.angle_gamma   90.00
#
_symmetry.space_group_name_H-M   'P 1'
#
loop_
_entity.id
_entity.type
_entity.pdbx_description
1 polymer ?
#
loop_
_entity_poly.entity_id
_entity_poly.type
_entity_poly.pdbx_seq_one_letter_code
_entity_poly.pdbx_strand_id
1 'polypeptide(L)'
;MTGYTFTLMNHPTAEVNQEYLLVQTTLFLRDNAQHSGQNQHFTYVTTFELHPTREVYRPQRTVSKPHTKGPQSAIVTGPAGQEIWTDQYGRVKVQFGWDRYGKMDENSSCWIRVSYPWAGKGFGMIQIPRIGQEVLVDFKNGDPDLWWISKTAIRSGSADHRGAYLQPGHHAAVGTAGNGNTERDLQPLAVWRANERQHAAF
;
A
#
# COMPACT_ATOMS: atom_id res chain seq x y z
N MET A 1 4.82 36.56 -9.10
CA MET A 1 4.15 35.47 -8.36
C MET A 1 4.84 34.17 -8.76
N THR A 2 5.14 33.29 -7.81
CA THR A 2 5.76 31.98 -8.11
C THR A 2 4.86 31.14 -9.02
N GLY A 3 5.46 30.36 -9.91
CA GLY A 3 4.76 29.52 -10.89
C GLY A 3 4.39 30.22 -12.21
N TYR A 4 4.68 31.52 -12.35
CA TYR A 4 4.51 32.24 -13.62
C TYR A 4 5.78 32.19 -14.45
N THR A 5 5.63 32.32 -15.77
CA THR A 5 6.74 32.56 -16.68
C THR A 5 6.86 34.04 -16.99
N PHE A 6 8.09 34.50 -17.25
CA PHE A 6 8.35 35.81 -17.83
C PHE A 6 9.59 35.77 -18.72
N THR A 7 9.66 36.68 -19.67
CA THR A 7 10.84 36.84 -20.54
C THR A 7 11.79 37.86 -19.94
N LEU A 8 13.03 37.44 -19.68
CA LEU A 8 14.10 38.37 -19.32
C LEU A 8 14.62 39.04 -20.59
N MET A 9 14.74 40.37 -20.56
CA MET A 9 15.25 41.18 -21.66
C MET A 9 16.33 42.14 -21.16
N ASN A 10 17.21 42.58 -22.06
CA ASN A 10 18.28 43.57 -21.80
C ASN A 10 19.36 43.15 -20.79
N HIS A 11 19.56 41.85 -20.57
CA HIS A 11 20.73 41.36 -19.84
C HIS A 11 21.99 41.46 -20.74
N PRO A 12 23.15 41.93 -20.20
CA PRO A 12 24.39 42.09 -20.98
C PRO A 12 24.85 40.81 -21.69
N THR A 13 24.61 39.67 -21.07
CA THR A 13 24.84 38.35 -21.68
C THR A 13 23.61 37.91 -22.47
N ALA A 14 23.75 37.81 -23.79
CA ALA A 14 22.64 37.52 -24.71
C ALA A 14 21.91 36.20 -24.41
N GLU A 15 22.62 35.14 -24.02
CA GLU A 15 22.07 33.81 -23.73
C GLU A 15 21.09 33.78 -22.55
N VAL A 16 21.17 34.77 -21.66
CA VAL A 16 20.28 34.89 -20.50
C VAL A 16 18.96 35.59 -20.88
N ASN A 17 18.87 36.23 -22.04
CA ASN A 17 17.63 36.86 -22.50
C ASN A 17 16.67 35.82 -23.08
N GLN A 18 15.95 35.13 -22.20
CA GLN A 18 15.01 34.07 -22.55
C GLN A 18 13.83 34.02 -21.58
N GLU A 19 12.89 33.10 -21.83
CA GLU A 19 11.75 32.87 -20.94
C GLU A 19 12.13 31.95 -19.77
N TYR A 20 11.83 32.40 -18.55
CA TYR A 20 12.07 31.67 -17.31
C TYR A 20 10.78 31.38 -16.57
N LEU A 21 10.72 30.20 -15.95
CA LEU A 21 9.78 29.84 -14.90
C LEU A 21 10.29 30.38 -13.56
N LEU A 22 9.42 31.08 -12.84
CA LEU A 22 9.74 31.64 -11.53
C LEU A 22 9.46 30.60 -10.43
N VAL A 23 10.52 29.94 -9.96
CA VAL A 23 10.46 28.82 -8.99
C VAL A 23 10.23 29.33 -7.57
N GLN A 24 10.95 30.38 -7.16
CA GLN A 24 10.84 30.96 -5.83
C GLN A 24 10.80 32.48 -5.89
N THR A 25 10.01 33.10 -5.00
CA THR A 25 10.00 34.54 -4.74
C THR A 25 10.26 34.75 -3.26
N THR A 26 11.33 35.47 -2.93
CA THR A 26 11.58 35.95 -1.58
C THR A 26 11.36 37.46 -1.57
N LEU A 27 10.34 37.91 -0.83
CA LEU A 27 10.02 39.32 -0.68
C LEU A 27 10.44 39.79 0.71
N PHE A 28 11.36 40.74 0.75
CA PHE A 28 11.75 41.45 1.96
C PHE A 28 11.16 42.85 1.93
N LEU A 29 10.33 43.16 2.92
CA LEU A 29 9.69 44.46 3.10
C LEU A 29 10.14 45.05 4.43
N ARG A 30 10.64 46.29 4.39
CA ARG A 30 10.93 47.08 5.57
C ARG A 30 10.03 48.29 5.58
N ASP A 31 9.14 48.32 6.57
CA ASP A 31 8.23 49.43 6.84
C ASP A 31 8.86 50.43 7.83
N ASN A 32 8.34 51.65 7.85
CA ASN A 32 8.72 52.71 8.78
C ASN A 32 7.88 52.62 10.05
N ALA A 33 8.53 52.43 11.20
CA ALA A 33 7.87 52.47 12.49
C ALA A 33 7.35 53.89 12.78
N GLN A 34 6.03 54.08 12.66
CA GLN A 34 5.21 55.16 13.23
C GLN A 34 5.90 56.55 13.29
N HIS A 35 6.16 57.15 12.13
CA HIS A 35 6.53 58.57 12.04
C HIS A 35 5.58 59.30 11.09
N SER A 36 4.78 60.24 11.60
CA SER A 36 4.00 61.16 10.78
C SER A 36 4.93 62.25 10.22
N GLY A 37 5.17 62.22 8.91
CA GLY A 37 6.04 63.17 8.21
C GLY A 37 6.12 62.90 6.71
N GLN A 38 6.56 63.89 5.93
CA GLN A 38 6.51 63.86 4.44
C GLN A 38 7.69 63.11 3.77
N ASN A 39 8.69 62.64 4.52
CA ASN A 39 9.87 61.91 4.01
C ASN A 39 9.92 60.47 4.56
N GLN A 40 8.90 59.67 4.27
CA GLN A 40 8.90 58.24 4.61
C GLN A 40 9.60 57.43 3.50
N HIS A 41 10.61 56.65 3.86
CA HIS A 41 11.33 55.77 2.93
C HIS A 41 11.03 54.31 3.28
N PHE A 42 10.25 53.60 2.47
CA PHE A 42 10.12 52.15 2.62
C PHE A 42 11.14 51.45 1.73
N THR A 43 11.58 50.26 2.14
CA THR A 43 12.47 49.43 1.30
C THR A 43 11.78 48.12 1.00
N TYR A 44 11.74 47.76 -0.27
CA TYR A 44 11.32 46.44 -0.71
C TYR A 44 12.42 45.84 -1.59
N VAL A 45 12.78 44.59 -1.30
CA VAL A 45 13.73 43.80 -2.08
C VAL A 45 13.04 42.51 -2.44
N THR A 46 13.04 42.17 -3.73
CA THR A 46 12.50 40.90 -4.20
C THR A 46 13.61 40.12 -4.88
N THR A 47 13.84 38.90 -4.40
CA THR A 47 14.78 37.96 -5.00
C THR A 47 14.00 36.83 -5.66
N PHE A 48 14.37 36.49 -6.90
CA PHE A 48 13.73 35.43 -7.67
C PHE A 48 14.70 34.29 -7.94
N GLU A 49 14.21 33.07 -7.82
CA GLU A 49 14.90 31.88 -8.32
C GLU A 49 14.23 31.43 -9.63
N LEU A 50 15.02 31.31 -10.69
CA LEU A 50 14.54 31.16 -12.06
C LEU A 50 15.01 29.84 -12.66
N HIS A 51 14.15 29.19 -13.43
CA HIS A 51 14.47 27.99 -14.21
C HIS A 51 14.15 28.23 -15.70
N PRO A 52 15.08 27.99 -16.64
CA PRO A 52 14.80 28.12 -18.07
C PRO A 52 13.60 27.27 -18.49
N THR A 53 12.68 27.82 -19.26
CA THR A 53 11.49 27.08 -19.74
C THR A 53 11.82 26.02 -20.81
N ARG A 54 13.00 26.13 -21.44
CA ARG A 54 13.50 25.18 -22.43
C ARG A 54 13.75 23.78 -21.85
N GLU A 55 13.90 23.68 -20.53
CA GLU A 55 14.12 22.44 -19.80
C GLU A 55 12.92 22.13 -18.90
N VAL A 56 12.60 20.85 -18.75
CA VAL A 56 11.49 20.43 -17.88
C VAL A 56 11.91 20.57 -16.41
N TYR A 57 11.29 21.48 -15.69
CA TYR A 57 11.49 21.61 -14.25
C TYR A 57 11.00 20.36 -13.51
N ARG A 58 11.86 19.79 -12.65
CA ARG A 58 11.48 18.74 -11.70
C ARG A 58 11.84 19.19 -10.28
N PRO A 59 10.88 19.28 -9.36
CA PRO A 59 11.17 19.68 -8.00
C PRO A 59 12.07 18.65 -7.33
N GLN A 60 13.03 19.13 -6.54
CA GLN A 60 13.87 18.25 -5.73
C GLN A 60 13.01 17.52 -4.69
N ARG A 61 13.22 16.21 -4.55
CA ARG A 61 12.57 15.43 -3.50
C ARG A 61 13.20 15.75 -2.15
N THR A 62 12.60 16.68 -1.41
CA THR A 62 13.05 17.09 -0.07
C THR A 62 12.57 16.16 1.04
N VAL A 63 11.41 15.51 0.85
CA VAL A 63 10.81 14.60 1.82
C VAL A 63 11.07 13.15 1.40
N SER A 64 11.53 12.33 2.35
CA SER A 64 11.72 10.90 2.13
C SER A 64 10.39 10.18 1.96
N LYS A 65 10.38 9.07 1.21
CA LYS A 65 9.19 8.22 1.11
C LYS A 65 8.87 7.64 2.50
N PRO A 66 7.60 7.65 2.95
CA PRO A 66 7.22 6.97 4.19
C PRO A 66 7.62 5.50 4.17
N HIS A 67 7.97 4.95 5.33
CA HIS A 67 8.47 3.59 5.47
C HIS A 67 7.83 2.90 6.67
N THR A 68 7.43 1.64 6.49
CA THR A 68 6.92 0.83 7.59
C THR A 68 8.08 0.23 8.38
N LYS A 69 7.88 0.02 9.68
CA LYS A 69 8.92 -0.51 10.59
C LYS A 69 8.83 -2.03 10.76
N GLY A 70 7.89 -2.67 10.08
CA GLY A 70 7.64 -4.11 10.17
C GLY A 70 6.22 -4.47 9.75
N PRO A 71 5.87 -5.76 9.85
CA PRO A 71 4.57 -6.25 9.45
C PRO A 71 3.43 -5.67 10.30
N GLN A 72 2.25 -5.57 9.71
CA GLN A 72 1.04 -5.03 10.34
C GLN A 72 -0.11 -6.03 10.20
N SER A 73 -1.03 -6.07 11.16
CA SER A 73 -2.23 -6.89 11.03
C SER A 73 -3.32 -6.19 10.21
N ALA A 74 -4.08 -7.00 9.47
CA ALA A 74 -5.22 -6.57 8.68
C ALA A 74 -6.29 -7.66 8.69
N ILE A 75 -7.53 -7.27 8.41
CA ILE A 75 -8.67 -8.19 8.29
C ILE A 75 -8.97 -8.41 6.82
N VAL A 76 -9.18 -9.66 6.41
CA VAL A 76 -9.58 -10.00 5.03
C VAL A 76 -11.00 -9.50 4.77
N THR A 77 -11.20 -8.80 3.65
CA THR A 77 -12.48 -8.20 3.26
C THR A 77 -12.97 -8.74 1.93
N GLY A 78 -14.27 -8.55 1.67
CA GLY A 78 -14.93 -8.96 0.44
C GLY A 78 -16.40 -8.56 0.46
N PRO A 79 -17.14 -8.93 -0.59
CA PRO A 79 -18.54 -8.55 -0.72
C PRO A 79 -19.41 -9.27 0.32
N ALA A 80 -20.51 -8.62 0.71
CA ALA A 80 -21.44 -9.16 1.70
C ALA A 80 -22.02 -10.52 1.25
N GLY A 81 -22.14 -11.45 2.20
CA GLY A 81 -22.70 -12.78 1.95
C GLY A 81 -21.73 -13.79 1.32
N GLN A 82 -20.50 -13.39 1.01
CA GLN A 82 -19.45 -14.32 0.60
C GLN A 82 -18.53 -14.67 1.77
N GLU A 83 -18.00 -15.90 1.73
CA GLU A 83 -17.02 -16.37 2.71
C GLU A 83 -15.57 -16.23 2.19
N ILE A 84 -15.37 -16.39 0.88
CA ILE A 84 -14.07 -16.33 0.22
C ILE A 84 -14.18 -15.34 -0.94
N TRP A 85 -13.27 -14.35 -0.97
CA TRP A 85 -13.16 -13.41 -2.08
C TRP A 85 -11.73 -13.38 -2.60
N THR A 86 -11.54 -13.94 -3.78
CA THR A 86 -10.21 -14.13 -4.37
C THR A 86 -10.24 -14.02 -5.89
N ASP A 87 -9.08 -13.75 -6.48
CA ASP A 87 -8.90 -13.72 -7.93
C ASP A 87 -8.23 -14.99 -8.45
N GLN A 88 -7.98 -15.05 -9.77
CA GLN A 88 -7.33 -16.18 -10.43
C GLN A 88 -5.91 -16.52 -9.92
N TYR A 89 -5.31 -15.66 -9.09
CA TYR A 89 -3.98 -15.84 -8.53
C TYR A 89 -4.01 -16.13 -7.01
N GLY A 90 -5.19 -16.33 -6.41
CA GLY A 90 -5.31 -16.56 -4.97
C GLY A 90 -5.07 -15.30 -4.13
N ARG A 91 -5.13 -14.10 -4.73
CA ARG A 91 -4.99 -12.84 -4.00
C ARG A 91 -6.24 -12.56 -3.22
N VAL A 92 -6.12 -11.82 -2.11
CA VAL A 92 -7.25 -11.39 -1.30
C VAL A 92 -7.22 -9.88 -1.11
N LYS A 93 -8.33 -9.31 -0.66
CA LYS A 93 -8.41 -7.93 -0.21
C LYS A 93 -8.44 -7.89 1.30
N VAL A 94 -7.89 -6.83 1.87
CA VAL A 94 -7.83 -6.62 3.32
C VAL A 94 -8.18 -5.18 3.68
N GLN A 95 -8.44 -4.95 4.97
CA GLN A 95 -8.50 -3.61 5.54
C GLN A 95 -7.62 -3.57 6.79
N PHE A 96 -6.76 -2.55 6.85
CA PHE A 96 -5.89 -2.34 8.00
C PHE A 96 -6.65 -1.69 9.16
N GLY A 97 -6.20 -1.93 10.39
CA GLY A 97 -6.82 -1.32 11.58
C GLY A 97 -6.72 0.22 11.61
N TRP A 98 -5.77 0.80 10.90
CA TRP A 98 -5.63 2.26 10.76
C TRP A 98 -6.46 2.86 9.61
N ASP A 99 -7.03 2.03 8.73
CA ASP A 99 -7.87 2.51 7.64
C ASP A 99 -9.27 2.85 8.16
N ARG A 100 -9.54 4.15 8.25
CA ARG A 100 -10.81 4.73 8.71
C ARG A 100 -11.83 4.91 7.59
N TYR A 101 -11.42 4.78 6.33
CA TYR A 101 -12.27 5.07 5.17
C TYR A 101 -12.88 3.79 4.56
N GLY A 102 -12.18 2.66 4.69
CA GLY A 102 -12.68 1.36 4.25
C GLY A 102 -13.95 0.94 5.00
N LYS A 103 -14.85 0.25 4.29
CA LYS A 103 -16.17 -0.18 4.80
C LYS A 103 -16.22 -1.69 5.09
N MET A 104 -15.06 -2.33 5.21
CA MET A 104 -14.91 -3.79 5.31
C MET A 104 -15.58 -4.53 4.14
N ASP A 105 -15.45 -3.98 2.92
CA ASP A 105 -16.10 -4.47 1.71
C ASP A 105 -15.07 -4.89 0.63
N GLU A 106 -15.56 -5.22 -0.56
CA GLU A 106 -14.72 -5.57 -1.71
C GLU A 106 -13.90 -4.41 -2.26
N ASN A 107 -14.09 -3.17 -1.78
CA ASN A 107 -13.40 -1.96 -2.25
C ASN A 107 -12.39 -1.42 -1.23
N SER A 108 -12.27 -2.03 -0.04
CA SER A 108 -11.34 -1.58 1.01
C SER A 108 -9.87 -1.56 0.58
N SER A 109 -9.45 -2.40 -0.37
CA SER A 109 -8.06 -2.40 -0.87
C SER A 109 -7.89 -2.97 -2.27
N CYS A 110 -6.65 -2.90 -2.76
CA CYS A 110 -6.17 -3.61 -3.94
C CYS A 110 -6.01 -5.11 -3.67
N TRP A 111 -5.78 -5.90 -4.72
CA TRP A 111 -5.50 -7.32 -4.60
C TRP A 111 -4.09 -7.58 -4.06
N ILE A 112 -3.99 -8.25 -2.92
CA ILE A 112 -2.73 -8.55 -2.23
C ILE A 112 -2.38 -10.02 -2.35
N ARG A 113 -1.12 -10.31 -2.68
CA ARG A 113 -0.61 -11.69 -2.79
C ARG A 113 -0.51 -12.34 -1.42
N VAL A 114 -0.86 -13.62 -1.37
CA VAL A 114 -0.77 -14.46 -0.17
C VAL A 114 0.44 -15.38 -0.27
N SER A 115 1.23 -15.42 0.78
CA SER A 115 2.30 -16.40 0.96
C SER A 115 1.71 -17.76 1.30
N TYR A 116 2.13 -18.78 0.55
CA TYR A 116 1.75 -20.16 0.81
C TYR A 116 2.95 -20.95 1.30
N PRO A 117 2.77 -21.97 2.16
CA PRO A 117 3.88 -22.82 2.61
C PRO A 117 4.61 -23.51 1.46
N TRP A 118 3.89 -23.81 0.36
CA TRP A 118 4.47 -24.37 -0.84
C TRP A 118 3.67 -23.95 -2.07
N ALA A 119 4.34 -23.33 -3.05
CA ALA A 119 3.76 -22.97 -4.33
C ALA A 119 4.70 -23.37 -5.48
N GLY A 120 4.21 -24.22 -6.38
CA GLY A 120 4.89 -24.69 -7.57
C GLY A 120 4.08 -24.43 -8.84
N LYS A 121 4.60 -24.84 -10.00
CA LYS A 121 3.93 -24.64 -11.29
C LYS A 121 2.76 -25.62 -11.44
N GLY A 122 1.56 -25.19 -11.01
CA GLY A 122 0.33 -25.99 -11.09
C GLY A 122 0.13 -27.00 -9.95
N PHE A 123 0.96 -26.95 -8.91
CA PHE A 123 0.85 -27.79 -7.72
C PHE A 123 1.32 -27.01 -6.49
N GLY A 124 0.87 -27.40 -5.31
CA GLY A 124 1.26 -26.77 -4.06
C GLY A 124 0.22 -26.94 -2.96
N MET A 125 0.44 -26.27 -1.83
CA MET A 125 -0.50 -26.24 -0.72
C MET A 125 -1.11 -24.85 -0.62
N ILE A 126 -2.36 -24.74 -1.04
CA ILE A 126 -3.09 -23.46 -1.09
C ILE A 126 -4.14 -23.43 0.01
N GLN A 127 -4.04 -22.43 0.88
CA GLN A 127 -5.06 -22.12 1.88
C GLN A 127 -5.40 -20.64 1.77
N ILE A 128 -6.52 -20.33 1.12
CA ILE A 128 -6.95 -18.95 0.88
C ILE A 128 -7.54 -18.38 2.18
N PRO A 129 -7.04 -17.23 2.68
CA PRO A 129 -7.65 -16.54 3.82
C PRO A 129 -9.11 -16.19 3.53
N ARG A 130 -10.00 -16.49 4.48
CA ARG A 130 -11.45 -16.21 4.38
C ARG A 130 -11.76 -14.81 4.88
N ILE A 131 -12.87 -14.23 4.40
CA ILE A 131 -13.36 -12.93 4.85
C ILE A 131 -13.55 -12.95 6.38
N GLY A 132 -13.09 -11.90 7.05
CA GLY A 132 -13.10 -11.78 8.51
C GLY A 132 -11.87 -12.35 9.22
N GLN A 133 -11.03 -13.15 8.54
CA GLN A 133 -9.80 -13.66 9.14
C GLN A 133 -8.74 -12.55 9.27
N GLU A 134 -7.97 -12.61 10.34
CA GLU A 134 -6.82 -11.74 10.55
C GLU A 134 -5.59 -12.30 9.82
N VAL A 135 -4.88 -11.43 9.12
CA VAL A 135 -3.65 -11.74 8.39
C VAL A 135 -2.56 -10.76 8.77
N LEU A 136 -1.32 -11.22 8.71
CA LEU A 136 -0.16 -10.37 8.86
C LEU A 136 0.34 -9.95 7.47
N VAL A 137 0.28 -8.66 7.20
CA VAL A 137 0.74 -8.04 5.96
C VAL A 137 2.13 -7.47 6.19
N ASP A 138 3.06 -7.85 5.34
CA ASP A 138 4.42 -7.33 5.32
C ASP A 138 4.65 -6.47 4.07
N PHE A 139 5.66 -5.62 4.13
CA PHE A 139 5.91 -4.56 3.17
C PHE A 139 7.27 -4.78 2.54
N LYS A 140 7.30 -4.93 1.21
CA LYS A 140 8.55 -5.19 0.49
C LYS A 140 9.50 -4.02 0.71
N ASN A 141 10.64 -4.29 1.34
CA ASN A 141 11.60 -3.27 1.74
C ASN A 141 10.93 -2.12 2.50
N GLY A 142 9.95 -2.40 3.37
CA GLY A 142 9.22 -1.40 4.15
C GLY A 142 8.42 -0.37 3.34
N ASP A 143 8.21 -0.60 2.05
CA ASP A 143 7.45 0.31 1.20
C ASP A 143 5.94 0.16 1.45
N PRO A 144 5.25 1.21 1.93
CA PRO A 144 3.82 1.20 2.22
C PRO A 144 2.94 1.18 0.96
N ASP A 145 3.49 1.02 -0.24
CA ASP A 145 2.73 0.75 -1.47
C ASP A 145 2.91 -0.70 -1.97
N LEU A 146 3.86 -1.46 -1.42
CA LEU A 146 4.24 -2.79 -1.92
C LEU A 146 3.97 -3.89 -0.89
N TRP A 147 2.71 -4.35 -0.87
CA TRP A 147 2.20 -5.25 0.17
C TRP A 147 2.20 -6.71 -0.26
N TRP A 148 2.43 -7.60 0.70
CA TRP A 148 2.15 -9.03 0.57
C TRP A 148 1.75 -9.62 1.93
N ILE A 149 0.91 -10.65 1.92
CA ILE A 149 0.48 -11.34 3.14
C ILE A 149 1.49 -12.42 3.47
N SER A 150 2.13 -12.31 4.63
CA SER A 150 3.16 -13.24 5.10
C SER A 150 2.56 -14.50 5.72
N LYS A 151 1.52 -14.35 6.53
CA LYS A 151 0.86 -15.45 7.24
C LYS A 151 -0.55 -15.09 7.69
N THR A 152 -1.40 -16.10 7.84
CA THR A 152 -2.65 -15.97 8.59
C THR A 152 -2.35 -15.95 10.08
N ALA A 153 -2.95 -15.02 10.82
CA ALA A 153 -2.79 -14.91 12.27
C ALA A 153 -4.05 -15.41 12.97
N ILE A 154 -3.86 -16.06 14.12
CA ILE A 154 -4.97 -16.36 15.02
C ILE A 154 -5.17 -15.13 15.88
N ARG A 155 -6.36 -14.52 15.77
CA ARG A 155 -6.71 -13.31 16.53
C ARG A 155 -6.67 -13.59 18.02
N SER A 156 -5.76 -12.94 18.75
CA SER A 156 -5.71 -13.02 20.21
C SER A 156 -6.91 -12.28 20.81
N GLY A 157 -7.94 -13.01 21.24
CA GLY A 157 -9.04 -12.46 22.03
C GLY A 157 -10.45 -12.54 21.44
N SER A 158 -10.64 -12.97 20.18
CA SER A 158 -12.00 -13.26 19.68
C SER A 158 -12.31 -14.75 19.88
N ALA A 159 -13.40 -15.07 20.60
CA ALA A 159 -13.87 -16.44 20.75
C ALA A 159 -14.16 -17.13 19.41
N ASP A 160 -14.50 -16.34 18.38
CA ASP A 160 -14.92 -16.81 17.05
C ASP A 160 -13.78 -17.36 16.17
N HIS A 161 -12.51 -17.10 16.51
CA HIS A 161 -11.34 -17.52 15.73
C HIS A 161 -10.36 -18.38 16.53
N ARG A 162 -10.86 -19.21 17.45
CA ARG A 162 -10.01 -20.15 18.21
C ARG A 162 -9.44 -21.22 17.27
N GLY A 163 -8.16 -21.52 17.41
CA GLY A 163 -7.54 -22.61 16.66
C GLY A 163 -8.16 -23.96 17.03
N ALA A 164 -8.43 -24.79 16.02
CA ALA A 164 -9.17 -26.06 16.17
C ALA A 164 -8.60 -27.00 17.25
N TYR A 165 -7.29 -26.93 17.49
CA TYR A 165 -6.56 -27.80 18.42
C TYR A 165 -5.94 -27.05 19.62
N LEU A 166 -6.20 -25.74 19.76
CA LEU A 166 -5.53 -24.88 20.75
C LEU A 166 -6.25 -24.81 22.11
N GLN A 167 -6.88 -25.92 22.54
CA GLN A 167 -7.51 -25.99 23.86
C GLN A 167 -6.48 -26.39 24.93
N PRO A 168 -6.57 -25.83 26.16
CA PRO A 168 -5.71 -26.24 27.27
C PRO A 168 -5.73 -27.77 27.44
N GLY A 169 -4.55 -28.42 27.41
CA GLY A 169 -4.41 -29.88 27.50
C GLY A 169 -4.08 -30.61 26.19
N HIS A 170 -4.29 -29.99 25.02
CA HIS A 170 -4.00 -30.60 23.71
C HIS A 170 -2.59 -30.24 23.17
N HIS A 171 -1.55 -30.41 23.98
CA HIS A 171 -0.19 -29.96 23.65
C HIS A 171 0.48 -30.69 22.49
N ALA A 172 0.02 -31.90 22.15
CA ALA A 172 0.58 -32.73 21.07
C ALA A 172 -0.28 -32.75 19.79
N ALA A 173 -1.43 -32.08 19.78
CA ALA A 173 -2.36 -32.11 18.66
C ALA A 173 -1.88 -31.19 17.52
N VAL A 174 -1.65 -31.77 16.33
CA VAL A 174 -1.29 -31.06 15.10
C VAL A 174 -2.13 -31.60 13.95
N GLY A 175 -2.69 -30.72 13.12
CA GLY A 175 -3.49 -31.11 11.98
C GLY A 175 -4.07 -29.92 11.24
N THR A 176 -4.64 -30.19 10.06
CA THR A 176 -5.39 -29.21 9.27
C THR A 176 -6.88 -29.52 9.40
N ALA A 177 -7.67 -28.53 9.78
CA ALA A 177 -9.13 -28.64 9.83
C ALA A 177 -9.74 -27.72 8.77
N GLY A 178 -10.69 -28.24 7.99
CA GLY A 178 -11.45 -27.48 7.00
C GLY A 178 -12.91 -27.33 7.43
N ASN A 179 -13.48 -26.14 7.26
CA ASN A 179 -14.93 -25.94 7.34
C ASN A 179 -15.50 -25.94 5.92
N GLY A 180 -16.30 -26.96 5.61
CA GLY A 180 -16.96 -27.11 4.31
C GLY A 180 -18.48 -27.02 4.44
N ASN A 181 -19.09 -26.16 3.63
CA ASN A 181 -20.52 -26.19 3.29
C ASN A 181 -20.72 -26.27 1.75
N THR A 182 -19.70 -26.71 1.02
CA THR A 182 -19.56 -26.47 -0.43
C THR A 182 -19.45 -27.76 -1.22
N GLU A 183 -20.61 -28.36 -1.50
CA GLU A 183 -20.79 -29.29 -2.62
C GLU A 183 -21.16 -28.52 -3.92
N ARG A 184 -21.27 -27.18 -3.90
CA ARG A 184 -21.82 -26.40 -5.03
C ARG A 184 -20.85 -25.59 -5.90
N ASP A 185 -19.64 -25.24 -5.44
CA ASP A 185 -18.82 -24.26 -6.18
C ASP A 185 -17.41 -24.73 -6.54
N LEU A 186 -17.10 -26.01 -6.36
CA LEU A 186 -15.87 -26.61 -6.89
C LEU A 186 -16.18 -27.33 -8.20
N GLN A 187 -15.98 -26.66 -9.34
CA GLN A 187 -15.63 -27.40 -10.55
C GLN A 187 -14.37 -28.24 -10.23
N PRO A 188 -14.31 -29.51 -10.65
CA PRO A 188 -13.46 -30.50 -10.01
C PRO A 188 -11.98 -30.29 -10.37
N LEU A 189 -11.28 -29.49 -9.60
CA LEU A 189 -9.82 -29.58 -9.49
C LEU A 189 -9.49 -30.68 -8.49
N ALA A 190 -9.43 -31.91 -9.02
CA ALA A 190 -8.76 -33.09 -8.50
C ALA A 190 -8.96 -33.39 -6.99
N VAL A 191 -10.02 -34.14 -6.69
CA VAL A 191 -10.03 -35.05 -5.52
C VAL A 191 -8.97 -36.12 -5.78
N TRP A 192 -7.86 -36.08 -5.04
CA TRP A 192 -6.88 -37.17 -5.03
C TRP A 192 -7.51 -38.39 -4.35
N ARG A 193 -8.09 -39.30 -5.14
CA ARG A 193 -8.33 -40.68 -4.69
C ARG A 193 -7.01 -41.42 -4.81
N ALA A 194 -6.27 -41.49 -3.71
CA ALA A 194 -5.28 -42.55 -3.54
C ALA A 194 -6.05 -43.83 -3.19
N ASN A 195 -6.22 -44.75 -4.14
CA ASN A 195 -6.31 -46.17 -3.80
C ASN A 195 -5.88 -47.07 -4.96
N GLU A 196 -4.94 -47.94 -4.62
CA GLU A 196 -4.91 -49.37 -4.94
C GLU A 196 -5.00 -49.77 -6.42
N ARG A 197 -3.83 -50.06 -7.01
CA ARG A 197 -3.65 -51.33 -7.75
C ARG A 197 -2.28 -51.94 -7.48
N GLN A 198 -2.35 -53.00 -6.70
CA GLN A 198 -1.38 -54.07 -6.56
C GLN A 198 -1.31 -54.92 -7.85
N HIS A 199 -0.10 -55.44 -8.13
CA HIS A 199 0.23 -56.65 -8.92
C HIS A 199 -0.22 -56.78 -10.40
N ALA A 200 0.74 -56.87 -11.33
CA ALA A 200 0.93 -58.02 -12.24
C ALA A 200 2.13 -57.84 -13.20
N ALA A 201 3.09 -58.76 -13.05
CA ALA A 201 3.81 -59.51 -14.08
C ALA A 201 4.61 -58.82 -15.22
N PHE A 202 5.89 -59.26 -15.28
CA PHE A 202 6.94 -59.19 -16.31
C PHE A 202 7.67 -57.87 -16.52
#